data_AF-A0A2T5G957-F1
#
_entry.id   AF-A0A2T5G957-F1
#
_cell.length_a   1.000
_cell.length_b   1.000
_cell.length_c   1.000
_cell.angle_alpha   90.00
_cell.angle_beta   90.00
_cell.angle_gamma   90.00
#
_symmetry.space_group_name_H-M   'P 1'
#
loop_
_entity.id
_entity.type
_entity.pdbx_description
1 polymer ?
#
loop_
_entity_poly.entity_id
_entity_poly.type
_entity_poly.pdbx_seq_one_letter_code
_entity_poly.pdbx_strand_id
1 'polypeptide(L)'
;MDAGTSDSIFYVRELLARFGARIYLGKRQWELEWMEEELDELFESGLILREEYLKAKRILSRELRELAHTSDVSESPAEGE
;
A
#
# COMPACT_ATOMS: atom_id res chain seq x y z
N MET A 1 -18.56 -0.27 12.37
CA MET A 1 -17.31 -0.57 11.64
C MET A 1 -17.71 -0.77 10.20
N ASP A 2 -17.40 0.19 9.34
CA ASP A 2 -17.75 0.16 7.92
C ASP A 2 -16.91 -0.91 7.21
N ALA A 3 -17.55 -1.77 6.42
CA ALA A 3 -16.91 -2.80 5.62
C ALA A 3 -15.88 -2.23 4.62
N GLY A 4 -15.99 -0.94 4.27
CA GLY A 4 -15.08 -0.26 3.34
C GLY A 4 -13.64 -0.08 3.82
N THR A 5 -13.39 -0.06 5.14
CA THR A 5 -12.02 0.12 5.66
C THR A 5 -11.18 -1.15 5.48
N SER A 6 -11.81 -2.32 5.46
CA SER A 6 -11.12 -3.61 5.55
C SER A 6 -10.33 -3.98 4.28
N ASP A 7 -10.77 -3.54 3.10
CA ASP A 7 -10.15 -3.90 1.80
C ASP A 7 -9.47 -2.72 1.10
N SER A 8 -9.11 -1.67 1.86
CA SER A 8 -8.46 -0.45 1.37
C SER A 8 -7.07 -0.28 1.99
N ILE A 9 -6.24 0.61 1.43
CA ILE A 9 -4.95 1.01 2.01
C ILE A 9 -5.07 1.47 3.48
N PHE A 10 -6.25 1.93 3.90
CA PHE A 10 -6.52 2.26 5.30
C PHE A 10 -6.33 1.06 6.24
N TYR A 11 -6.70 -0.17 5.81
CA TYR A 11 -6.45 -1.38 6.59
C TYR A 11 -4.95 -1.57 6.86
N VAL A 12 -4.12 -1.40 5.82
CA VAL A 12 -2.66 -1.56 5.93
C VAL A 12 -2.08 -0.50 6.87
N ARG A 13 -2.51 0.76 6.73
CA ARG A 13 -2.05 1.86 7.59
C ARG A 13 -2.43 1.65 9.05
N GLU A 14 -3.65 1.20 9.33
CA GLU A 14 -4.07 0.89 10.70
C GLU A 14 -3.35 -0.34 11.26
N LEU A 15 -3.08 -1.36 10.43
CA LEU A 15 -2.29 -2.52 10.83
C LEU A 15 -0.89 -2.11 11.26
N LEU A 16 -0.17 -1.33 10.44
CA LEU A 16 1.18 -0.85 10.75
C LEU A 16 1.18 0.13 11.94
N ALA A 17 0.15 0.98 12.06
CA ALA A 17 0.03 1.92 13.17
C ALA A 17 -0.06 1.25 14.54
N ARG A 18 -0.58 0.01 14.64
CA ARG A 18 -0.58 -0.79 15.89
C ARG A 18 0.83 -1.04 16.43
N PHE A 19 1.85 -1.00 15.57
CA PHE A 19 3.25 -1.25 15.91
C PHE A 19 4.10 0.03 15.88
N GLY A 20 3.48 1.20 15.74
CA GLY A 20 4.19 2.49 15.67
C GLY A 20 4.76 2.82 14.29
N ALA A 21 4.58 1.96 13.28
CA ALA A 21 5.03 2.16 11.92
C ALA A 21 4.06 3.09 11.15
N ARG A 22 4.25 4.40 11.29
CA ARG A 22 3.52 5.43 10.54
C ARG A 22 4.41 6.00 9.44
N ILE A 23 4.05 5.72 8.18
CA ILE A 23 4.85 6.09 7.01
C ILE A 23 4.18 7.28 6.29
N TYR A 24 4.94 8.36 6.13
CA TYR A 24 4.55 9.58 5.42
C TYR A 24 5.78 10.21 4.76
N LEU A 25 5.93 10.04 3.45
CA LEU A 25 7.09 10.49 2.68
C LEU A 25 6.73 11.54 1.64
N GLY A 26 5.44 11.83 1.44
CA GLY A 26 4.95 12.83 0.47
C GLY A 26 4.99 12.35 -0.98
N LYS A 27 5.43 11.11 -1.22
CA LYS A 27 5.35 10.43 -2.52
C LYS A 27 4.68 9.07 -2.34
N ARG A 28 3.53 8.89 -3.00
CA ARG A 28 2.69 7.69 -2.84
C ARG A 28 3.43 6.40 -3.15
N GLN A 29 4.26 6.37 -4.19
CA GLN A 29 5.03 5.17 -4.55
C GLN A 29 5.94 4.72 -3.40
N TRP A 30 6.75 5.65 -2.89
CA TRP A 30 7.70 5.35 -1.82
C TRP A 30 6.98 4.97 -0.53
N GLU A 31 5.85 5.61 -0.23
CA GLU A 31 5.02 5.24 0.92
C GLU A 31 4.51 3.80 0.79
N LEU A 32 4.06 3.38 -0.39
CA LEU A 32 3.59 2.00 -0.63
C LEU A 32 4.74 0.98 -0.55
N GLU A 33 5.90 1.31 -1.11
CA GLU A 33 7.11 0.47 -1.05
C GLU A 33 7.59 0.29 0.39
N TRP A 34 7.67 1.37 1.17
CA TRP A 34 8.02 1.29 2.59
C TRP A 34 6.97 0.56 3.43
N MET A 35 5.67 0.72 3.12
CA MET A 35 4.63 -0.05 3.79
C MET A 35 4.75 -1.55 3.52
N GLU A 36 5.25 -1.93 2.34
CA GLU A 36 5.49 -3.32 1.99
C GLU A 36 6.67 -3.91 2.76
N GLU A 37 7.80 -3.19 2.84
CA GLU A 37 8.98 -3.60 3.62
C GLU A 37 8.63 -3.80 5.09
N GLU A 38 7.96 -2.83 5.71
CA GLU A 38 7.59 -2.91 7.13
C GLU A 38 6.57 -4.01 7.41
N LEU A 39 5.69 -4.30 6.45
CA LEU A 39 4.75 -5.41 6.56
C LEU A 39 5.49 -6.77 6.50
N ASP A 40 6.50 -6.88 5.64
CA ASP A 40 7.35 -8.07 5.54
C ASP A 40 8.14 -8.28 6.85
N GLU A 41 8.75 -7.24 7.42
CA GLU A 41 9.45 -7.32 8.72
C GLU A 41 8.54 -7.76 9.87
N LEU A 42 7.33 -7.19 9.97
CA LEU A 42 6.36 -7.57 11.02
C LEU A 42 5.92 -9.03 10.88
N PHE A 43 5.82 -9.55 9.66
CA PHE A 43 5.47 -10.94 9.43
C PHE A 43 6.63 -11.88 9.76
N GLU A 44 7.84 -11.56 9.34
CA GLU A 44 9.04 -12.36 9.62
C GLU A 44 9.37 -12.42 11.11
N SER A 45 9.12 -11.33 11.84
CA SER A 45 9.26 -11.26 13.30
C SER A 45 8.11 -11.94 14.07
N GLY A 46 7.07 -12.42 13.37
CA GLY A 46 5.92 -13.11 13.97
C GLY A 46 4.97 -12.17 14.74
N LEU A 47 5.04 -10.87 14.49
CA LEU A 47 4.22 -9.86 15.18
C LEU A 47 2.80 -9.73 14.60
N ILE A 48 2.58 -10.20 13.37
CA ILE A 48 1.26 -10.25 12.72
C ILE A 48 0.93 -11.66 12.23
N LEU A 49 -0.37 -11.96 12.14
CA LEU A 49 -0.83 -13.26 11.64
C LEU A 49 -0.67 -13.37 10.12
N ARG A 50 -0.51 -14.60 9.63
CA ARG A 50 -0.47 -14.90 8.19
C ARG A 50 -1.66 -14.33 7.42
N GLU A 51 -2.86 -14.36 8.01
CA GLU A 51 -4.06 -13.82 7.38
C GLU A 51 -4.00 -12.30 7.25
N GLU A 52 -3.52 -11.59 8.28
CA GLU A 52 -3.31 -10.14 8.24
C GLU A 52 -2.28 -9.77 7.18
N TYR A 53 -1.18 -10.51 7.12
CA TYR A 53 -0.11 -10.36 6.14
C TYR A 53 -0.60 -10.53 4.70
N LEU A 54 -1.21 -11.69 4.39
CA LEU A 54 -1.69 -11.99 3.03
C LEU A 54 -2.72 -10.96 2.55
N LYS A 55 -3.60 -10.52 3.45
CA LYS A 55 -4.59 -9.51 3.14
C LYS A 55 -3.94 -8.15 2.85
N ALA A 56 -2.99 -7.72 3.68
CA ALA A 56 -2.29 -6.45 3.50
C ALA A 56 -1.44 -6.45 2.22
N LYS A 57 -0.71 -7.53 1.93
CA LYS A 57 0.05 -7.69 0.67
C LYS A 57 -0.86 -7.58 -0.54
N ARG A 58 -2.03 -8.24 -0.54
CA ARG A 58 -3.02 -8.13 -1.63
C ARG A 58 -3.46 -6.68 -1.89
N ILE A 59 -3.71 -5.93 -0.82
CA ILE A 59 -4.11 -4.52 -0.92
C ILE A 59 -2.97 -3.68 -1.50
N LEU A 60 -1.75 -3.81 -0.95
CA LEU A 60 -0.57 -3.09 -1.42
C LEU A 60 -0.26 -3.39 -2.89
N SER A 61 -0.30 -4.66 -3.31
CA SER A 61 -0.07 -5.06 -4.70
C SER A 61 -1.07 -4.43 -5.68
N ARG A 62 -2.34 -4.24 -5.25
CA ARG A 62 -3.34 -3.58 -6.07
C ARG A 62 -3.05 -2.08 -6.20
N GLU A 63 -2.74 -1.42 -5.10
CA GLU A 63 -2.42 0.02 -5.06
C GLU A 63 -1.18 0.35 -5.90
N LEU A 64 -0.13 -0.48 -5.82
CA LEU A 64 1.07 -0.33 -6.65
C LEU A 64 0.78 -0.48 -8.14
N ARG A 65 -0.09 -1.43 -8.52
CA ARG A 65 -0.52 -1.61 -9.92
C ARG A 65 -1.30 -0.41 -10.44
N GLU A 66 -2.26 0.08 -9.66
CA GLU A 66 -3.04 1.27 -10.00
C GLU A 66 -2.16 2.52 -10.17
N LEU A 67 -1.15 2.66 -9.31
CA LEU A 67 -0.18 3.74 -9.41
C LEU A 67 0.67 3.65 -10.68
N ALA A 68 1.15 2.45 -11.04
CA ALA A 68 1.92 2.23 -12.26
C ALA A 68 1.12 2.61 -13.52
N HIS A 69 -0.16 2.24 -13.58
CA HIS A 69 -1.03 2.62 -14.69
C HIS A 69 -1.32 4.13 -14.77
N THR A 70 -1.32 4.84 -13.64
CA THR A 70 -1.58 6.29 -13.62
C THR A 70 -0.39 7.09 -14.18
N SER A 71 0.83 6.61 -13.96
CA SER A 71 2.05 7.24 -14.48
C SER A 71 2.13 7.21 -16.01
N ASP A 72 1.71 6.10 -16.63
CA ASP A 72 1.76 5.91 -18.10
C ASP A 72 0.77 6.80 -18.87
N VAL A 73 -0.30 7.30 -18.25
CA VAL A 73 -1.34 8.08 -18.95
C VAL A 73 -0.99 9.57 -19.04
N SER A 74 -0.01 10.04 -18.26
CA SER A 74 0.39 11.46 -18.23
C SER A 74 1.38 11.88 -19.33
N GLU A 75 1.88 10.94 -20.14
CA GLU A 75 2.79 11.18 -21.28
C GLU A 75 2.16 10.92 -22.66
N SER A 76 0.85 11.07 -22.83
CA SER A 76 0.28 11.15 -24.18
C SER A 76 0.47 12.58 -24.72
N PRO A 77 1.32 12.80 -25.75
CA PRO A 77 1.43 14.11 -26.35
C PRO A 77 0.14 14.36 -27.14
N ALA A 78 -0.74 15.18 -26.56
CA ALA A 78 -1.65 15.95 -27.38
C ALA A 78 -0.79 16.90 -28.23
N GLU A 79 -0.63 16.57 -29.51
CA GLU A 79 -0.59 17.47 -30.68
C GLU A 79 -0.12 16.66 -31.92
N GLY A 80 -0.71 16.80 -33.11
CA GLY A 80 -1.49 17.92 -33.58
C GLY A 80 -2.38 17.60 -34.79
N GLU A 81 -3.20 18.60 -35.08
CA GLU A 81 -3.99 18.78 -36.31
C GLU A 81 -3.11 19.01 -37.55
#